data_AF-A0A1I3ISM4-F1
#
_entry.id   AF-A0A1I3ISM4-F1
#
_cell.length_a   1.000
_cell.length_b   1.000
_cell.length_c   1.000
_cell.angle_alpha   90.00
_cell.angle_beta   90.00
_cell.angle_gamma   90.00
#
_symmetry.space_group_name_H-M   'P 1'
#
loop_
_entity.id
_entity.type
_entity.pdbx_description
1 polymer ?
#
loop_
_entity_poly.entity_id
_entity_poly.type
_entity_poly.pdbx_seq_one_letter_code
_entity_poly.pdbx_strand_id
1 'polypeptide(L)'
;MKRMLMGGFLLIGGILLYVGTAIAAAVYASNMTFWETSDGRFRAALRETGGAWAHGLAIGLAVIGLAILVYESRFFIGIIRRYSDVVKERSAEFDRKYK
;
A
#
# COMPACT_ATOMS: atom_id res chain seq x y z
N MET A 1 13.80 -18.93 -0.22
CA MET A 1 13.15 -18.94 -1.57
C MET A 1 11.65 -19.23 -1.52
N LYS A 2 11.16 -20.35 -0.97
CA LYS A 2 9.71 -20.68 -0.94
C LYS A 2 8.84 -19.57 -0.30
N ARG A 3 9.30 -18.97 0.79
CA ARG A 3 8.60 -17.87 1.48
C ARG A 3 8.62 -16.55 0.70
N MET A 4 9.69 -16.31 -0.05
CA MET A 4 9.83 -15.13 -0.91
C MET A 4 8.88 -15.20 -2.11
N LEU A 5 8.69 -16.38 -2.71
CA LEU A 5 7.67 -16.60 -3.74
C LEU A 5 6.25 -16.43 -3.19
N MET A 6 5.97 -16.95 -1.99
CA MET A 6 4.69 -16.77 -1.32
C MET A 6 4.40 -15.28 -1.06
N GLY A 7 5.35 -14.55 -0.48
CA GLY A 7 5.22 -13.10 -0.24
C GLY A 7 4.99 -12.31 -1.54
N GLY A 8 5.71 -12.65 -2.61
CA GLY A 8 5.50 -12.06 -3.94
C GLY A 8 4.11 -12.31 -4.50
N PHE A 9 3.61 -13.54 -4.40
CA PHE A 9 2.27 -13.90 -4.87
C PHE A 9 1.16 -13.20 -4.07
N LEU A 10 1.29 -13.14 -2.74
CA LEU A 10 0.35 -12.38 -1.89
C LEU A 10 0.37 -10.89 -2.22
N LEU A 11 1.56 -10.31 -2.44
CA LEU A 11 1.70 -8.90 -2.75
C LEU A 11 1.05 -8.55 -4.09
N ILE A 12 1.39 -9.29 -5.14
CA ILE A 12 0.84 -9.06 -6.48
C ILE A 12 -0.67 -9.35 -6.49
N GLY A 13 -1.11 -10.43 -5.85
CA GLY A 13 -2.53 -10.76 -5.72
C GLY A 13 -3.31 -9.68 -4.99
N GLY A 14 -2.77 -9.15 -3.89
CA GLY A 14 -3.35 -8.03 -3.15
C GLY A 14 -3.45 -6.76 -4.00
N ILE A 15 -2.39 -6.40 -4.75
CA ILE A 15 -2.40 -5.23 -5.63
C ILE A 15 -3.45 -5.40 -6.74
N LEU A 16 -3.51 -6.55 -7.41
CA LEU A 16 -4.48 -6.80 -8.47
C LEU A 16 -5.92 -6.75 -7.95
N LEU A 17 -6.17 -7.34 -6.79
CA LEU A 17 -7.49 -7.29 -6.15
C LEU A 17 -7.87 -5.86 -5.76
N TYR A 18 -6.91 -5.07 -5.26
CA TYR A 18 -7.12 -3.66 -4.91
C TYR A 18 -7.49 -2.85 -6.14
N VAL A 19 -6.73 -3.00 -7.23
CA VAL A 19 -6.97 -2.30 -8.49
C VAL A 19 -8.32 -2.70 -9.09
N GLY A 20 -8.65 -4.00 -9.13
CA GLY A 20 -9.92 -4.48 -9.66
C GLY A 20 -11.12 -3.94 -8.89
N THR A 21 -11.08 -3.99 -7.56
CA THR A 21 -12.15 -3.45 -6.70
C THR A 21 -12.24 -1.93 -6.80
N ALA A 22 -11.11 -1.23 -6.92
CA ALA A 22 -11.09 0.22 -7.13
C ALA A 22 -11.70 0.62 -8.47
N ILE A 23 -11.37 -0.07 -9.56
CA ILE A 23 -11.93 0.21 -10.89
C ILE A 23 -13.44 -0.05 -10.88
N ALA A 24 -13.88 -1.19 -10.36
CA ALA A 24 -15.30 -1.51 -10.27
C ALA A 24 -16.08 -0.45 -9.48
N ALA A 25 -15.54 -0.04 -8.33
CA ALA A 25 -16.14 1.01 -7.51
C ALA A 25 -16.10 2.39 -8.20
N ALA A 26 -15.06 2.72 -8.96
CA ALA A 26 -14.99 3.99 -9.70
C ALA A 26 -16.02 4.06 -10.83
N VAL A 27 -16.22 2.95 -11.57
CA VAL A 27 -17.24 2.84 -12.62
C VAL A 27 -18.65 2.89 -12.02
N TYR A 28 -18.87 2.27 -10.86
CA TYR A 28 -20.16 2.39 -10.18
C TYR A 28 -20.38 3.80 -9.65
N ALA A 29 -19.36 4.38 -9.02
CA ALA A 29 -19.40 5.73 -8.49
C ALA A 29 -19.80 6.74 -9.56
N SER A 30 -19.27 6.65 -10.79
CA SER A 30 -19.61 7.60 -11.87
C SER A 30 -21.10 7.57 -12.24
N ASN A 31 -21.78 6.46 -12.01
CA ASN A 31 -23.22 6.29 -12.27
C ASN A 31 -24.10 6.62 -11.04
N MET A 32 -23.52 6.77 -9.85
CA MET A 32 -24.28 7.18 -8.66
C MET A 32 -24.67 8.66 -8.74
N THR A 33 -25.97 8.92 -8.61
CA THR A 33 -26.55 10.27 -8.53
C THR A 33 -26.69 10.77 -7.10
N PHE A 34 -26.79 9.86 -6.12
CA PHE A 34 -26.91 10.17 -4.70
C PHE A 34 -25.86 9.40 -3.92
N TRP A 35 -25.21 10.05 -2.97
CA TRP A 35 -24.34 9.43 -1.98
C TRP A 35 -24.35 10.28 -0.71
N GLU A 36 -24.09 9.63 0.42
CA GLU A 36 -23.94 10.32 1.69
C GLU A 36 -22.63 11.13 1.69
N THR A 37 -22.71 12.43 1.95
CA THR A 37 -21.55 13.35 1.81
C THR A 37 -20.42 13.05 2.79
N SER A 38 -20.72 12.39 3.91
CA SER A 38 -19.78 12.05 4.99
C SER A 38 -18.70 11.04 4.57
N ASP A 39 -19.09 9.98 3.84
CA ASP A 39 -18.16 8.90 3.46
C ASP A 39 -17.43 9.18 2.14
N GLY A 40 -17.95 10.10 1.32
CA GLY A 40 -17.43 10.38 -0.01
C GLY A 40 -17.87 9.34 -1.04
N ARG A 41 -18.06 9.80 -2.29
CA ARG A 41 -18.69 9.04 -3.38
C ARG A 41 -18.04 7.68 -3.66
N PHE A 42 -16.71 7.60 -3.60
CA PHE A 42 -15.99 6.36 -3.85
C PHE A 42 -16.18 5.31 -2.74
N ARG A 43 -16.20 5.73 -1.46
CA ARG A 43 -16.43 4.80 -0.35
C ARG A 43 -17.88 4.33 -0.29
N ALA A 44 -18.82 5.21 -0.60
CA ALA A 44 -20.22 4.83 -0.78
C ALA A 44 -20.36 3.77 -1.89
N ALA A 45 -19.74 3.99 -3.05
CA ALA A 45 -19.73 3.02 -4.14
C ALA A 45 -19.07 1.69 -3.76
N LEU A 46 -17.94 1.73 -3.04
CA LEU A 46 -17.28 0.52 -2.50
C LEU A 46 -18.21 -0.26 -1.56
N ARG A 47 -18.98 0.43 -0.73
CA ARG A 47 -19.90 -0.20 0.22
C ARG A 47 -21.10 -0.82 -0.49
N GLU A 48 -21.72 -0.11 -1.42
CA GLU A 48 -22.89 -0.57 -2.16
C GLU A 48 -22.59 -1.71 -3.13
N THR A 49 -21.41 -1.71 -3.74
CA THR A 49 -20.96 -2.82 -4.62
C THR A 49 -20.49 -4.06 -3.84
N GLY A 50 -20.49 -4.01 -2.50
CA GLY A 50 -19.87 -5.04 -1.65
C GLY A 50 -18.34 -5.09 -1.75
N GLY A 51 -17.73 -4.21 -2.55
CA GLY A 51 -16.29 -4.15 -2.77
C GLY A 51 -15.49 -3.73 -1.55
N ALA A 52 -16.11 -3.10 -0.54
CA ALA A 52 -15.44 -2.61 0.66
C ALA A 52 -14.66 -3.70 1.40
N TRP A 53 -15.24 -4.90 1.55
CA TRP A 53 -14.56 -6.02 2.19
C TRP A 53 -13.40 -6.56 1.35
N ALA A 54 -13.63 -6.74 0.05
CA ALA A 54 -12.61 -7.20 -0.89
C ALA A 54 -11.43 -6.22 -0.99
N HIS A 55 -11.72 -4.92 -0.94
CA HIS A 55 -10.73 -3.85 -0.95
C HIS A 55 -9.87 -3.85 0.32
N GLY A 56 -10.50 -4.07 1.49
CA GLY A 56 -9.79 -4.27 2.75
C GLY A 56 -8.90 -5.52 2.75
N LEU A 57 -9.42 -6.65 2.26
CA LEU A 57 -8.63 -7.87 2.09
C LEU A 57 -7.45 -7.69 1.14
N ALA A 58 -7.63 -6.95 0.06
CA ALA A 58 -6.58 -6.63 -0.89
C ALA A 58 -5.41 -5.89 -0.24
N ILE A 59 -5.71 -4.88 0.57
CA ILE A 59 -4.71 -4.15 1.36
C ILE A 59 -4.02 -5.10 2.34
N GLY A 60 -4.79 -5.94 3.05
CA GLY A 60 -4.24 -6.93 3.98
C GLY A 60 -3.26 -7.89 3.31
N LEU A 61 -3.66 -8.47 2.17
CA LEU A 61 -2.81 -9.35 1.35
C LEU A 61 -1.53 -8.65 0.89
N ALA A 62 -1.65 -7.41 0.41
CA ALA A 62 -0.51 -6.62 -0.01
C ALA A 62 0.46 -6.33 1.15
N VAL A 63 -0.06 -5.92 2.31
CA VAL A 63 0.75 -5.63 3.51
C VAL A 63 1.44 -6.88 4.03
N ILE A 64 0.73 -8.02 4.11
CA ILE A 64 1.31 -9.30 4.56
C ILE A 64 2.36 -9.79 3.56
N GLY A 65 2.06 -9.73 2.25
CA GLY A 65 3.01 -10.10 1.20
C GLY A 65 4.28 -9.25 1.26
N LEU A 66 4.13 -7.93 1.45
CA LEU A 66 5.24 -7.02 1.63
C LEU A 66 6.03 -7.33 2.91
N ALA A 67 5.37 -7.56 4.04
CA ALA A 67 6.03 -7.88 5.31
C ALA A 67 6.86 -9.17 5.21
N ILE A 68 6.34 -10.21 4.54
CA ILE A 68 7.08 -11.46 4.29
C ILE A 68 8.30 -11.20 3.41
N LEU A 69 8.17 -10.39 2.35
CA LEU A 69 9.29 -10.03 1.48
C LEU A 69 10.34 -9.19 2.22
N VAL A 70 9.92 -8.26 3.07
CA VAL A 70 10.82 -7.45 3.91
C VAL A 70 11.55 -8.34 4.91
N TYR A 71 10.85 -9.29 5.54
CA TYR A 71 11.44 -10.19 6.53
C TYR A 71 12.46 -11.16 5.91
N GLU A 72 12.13 -11.75 4.76
CA GLU A 72 13.03 -12.69 4.08
C GLU A 72 14.13 -11.99 3.30
N SER A 73 13.91 -10.75 2.83
CA SER A 73 14.93 -10.01 2.12
C SER A 73 15.78 -9.17 3.08
N ARG A 74 17.07 -9.51 3.18
CA ARG A 74 18.10 -8.57 3.66
C ARG A 74 18.20 -7.30 2.80
N PHE A 75 17.43 -7.21 1.72
CA PHE A 75 17.36 -6.09 0.79
C PHE A 75 16.89 -4.80 1.46
N PHE A 76 15.88 -4.87 2.34
CA PHE A 76 15.42 -3.70 3.09
C PHE A 76 16.46 -3.21 4.11
N ILE A 77 17.26 -4.09 4.71
CA ILE A 77 18.39 -3.69 5.56
C ILE A 77 19.40 -2.85 4.77
N GLY A 78 19.65 -3.20 3.50
CA GLY A 78 20.51 -2.42 2.60
C GLY A 78 19.94 -1.04 2.26
N ILE A 79 18.63 -0.96 1.97
CA ILE A 79 17.95 0.32 1.69
C ILE A 79 17.90 1.21 2.92
N ILE A 80 17.55 0.67 4.09
CA ILE A 80 17.47 1.40 5.36
C ILE A 80 18.84 1.94 5.76
N ARG A 81 19.91 1.14 5.61
CA ARG A 81 21.28 1.62 5.84
C ARG A 81 21.62 2.79 4.92
N ARG A 82 21.35 2.66 3.62
CA ARG A 82 21.63 3.71 2.65
C ARG A 82 20.86 5.01 2.94
N TYR A 83 19.61 4.93 3.36
CA TYR A 83 18.83 6.10 3.78
C TYR A 83 19.34 6.71 5.09
N SER A 84 19.69 5.87 6.07
CA SER A 84 20.25 6.31 7.36
C SER A 84 21.57 7.07 7.17
N ASP A 85 22.43 6.57 6.28
CA ASP A 85 23.72 7.21 5.98
C ASP A 85 23.51 8.59 5.35
N VAL A 86 22.58 8.71 4.38
CA VAL A 86 22.22 10.00 3.76
C VAL A 86 21.65 11.00 4.78
N VAL A 87 20.81 10.54 5.71
CA VAL A 87 20.24 11.40 6.76
C VAL A 87 21.31 11.85 7.74
N LYS A 88 22.24 10.97 8.13
CA LYS A 88 23.37 11.34 8.99
C LYS A 88 24.28 12.36 8.32
N GLU A 89 24.57 12.19 7.04
CA GLU A 89 25.41 13.10 6.27
C GLU A 89 24.80 14.51 6.22
N ARG A 90 23.49 14.60 5.92
CA ARG A 90 22.75 15.86 5.95
C ARG A 90 22.66 16.49 7.33
N SER A 91 22.49 15.68 8.37
CA SER A 91 22.46 16.17 9.75
C SER A 91 23.82 16.75 10.15
N ALA A 92 24.93 16.11 9.74
CA ALA A 92 26.28 16.61 9.97
C ALA A 92 26.64 17.85 9.13
N GLU A 93 26.05 18.01 7.94
CA GLU A 93 26.14 19.27 7.18
C GLU A 93 25.36 20.40 7.86
N PHE A 94 24.17 20.11 8.39
CA PHE A 94 23.36 21.11 9.09
C PHE A 94 24.06 21.60 10.37
N ASP A 95 24.59 20.68 11.17
CA ASP A 95 25.36 21.00 12.39
C ASP A 95 26.63 21.80 12.09
N ARG A 96 27.30 21.57 10.95
CA ARG A 96 28.47 22.38 10.54
C ARG A 96 28.12 23.77 10.03
N LYS A 97 26.90 23.97 9.54
CA LYS A 97 26.48 25.23 8.92
C LYS A 97 25.80 26.19 9.90
N TYR A 98 25.22 25.66 10.97
CA TYR A 98 24.42 26.43 11.94
C TYR A 98 24.99 26.41 13.37
N LYS A 99 26.22 25.94 13.55
CA LYS A 99 26.97 25.95 14.81
C LYS A 99 28.28 26.68 14.63
#